data_AF-A0A0S7Z6I8-F1
#
_entry.id   AF-A0A0S7Z6I8-F1
#
_cell.length_a   1.000
_cell.length_b   1.000
_cell.length_c   1.000
_cell.angle_alpha   90.00
_cell.angle_beta   90.00
_cell.angle_gamma   90.00
#
_symmetry.space_group_name_H-M   'P 1'
#
loop_
_entity.id
_entity.type
_entity.pdbx_description
1 polymer ?
#
loop_
_entity_poly.entity_id
_entity_poly.type
_entity_poly.pdbx_seq_one_letter_code
_entity_poly.pdbx_strand_id
1 'polypeptide(L)'
;MKVNKIRLSGCEPTLGKKHLLSALADIAESKYPLFILETNGIVLGSDMEYINRLANFADKLYVRVSFKAATPEGFSERTGALGSYYELPFKALKYLLEGGIYGRAAAMTDPKVLTREEREILIRKLKEINLGIAADLEEEQIDAYETTINRLKAFDDAEFVKQLEKTIVNLKPR
;
A
#
# COMPACT_ATOMS: atom_id res chain seq x y z
N MET A 1 -2.29 -14.06 24.89
CA MET A 1 -2.58 -13.57 23.52
C MET A 1 -1.99 -14.56 22.51
N LYS A 2 -2.77 -15.12 21.58
CA LYS A 2 -2.26 -16.07 20.57
C LYS A 2 -1.95 -15.31 19.28
N VAL A 3 -0.70 -15.32 18.84
CA VAL A 3 -0.29 -14.72 17.55
C VAL A 3 -0.62 -15.68 16.42
N ASN A 4 -1.39 -15.24 15.44
CA ASN A 4 -1.91 -16.09 14.34
C ASN A 4 -1.66 -15.51 12.93
N LYS A 5 -1.04 -14.34 12.82
CA LYS A 5 -0.74 -13.70 11.54
C LYS A 5 0.58 -12.95 11.62
N ILE A 6 1.29 -12.94 10.51
CA ILE A 6 2.48 -12.12 10.30
C ILE A 6 2.13 -11.09 9.23
N ARG A 7 2.57 -9.85 9.39
CA ARG A 7 2.42 -8.79 8.39
C ARG A 7 3.78 -8.20 8.11
N LEU A 8 4.16 -8.14 6.83
CA LEU A 8 5.32 -7.41 6.37
C LEU A 8 4.85 -6.15 5.64
N SER A 9 5.15 -5.01 6.26
CA SER A 9 4.91 -3.65 5.77
C SER A 9 6.24 -2.88 5.82
N GLY A 10 6.21 -1.56 5.66
CA GLY A 10 7.39 -0.68 5.71
C GLY A 10 7.83 -0.23 4.32
N CYS A 11 7.01 0.64 3.71
CA CYS A 11 7.17 1.16 2.35
C CYS A 11 6.92 0.10 1.27
N GLU A 12 7.98 -0.53 0.74
CA GLU A 12 7.86 -1.46 -0.39
C GLU A 12 8.74 -2.71 -0.23
N PRO A 13 8.21 -3.76 0.44
CA PRO A 13 8.94 -5.00 0.69
C PRO A 13 9.35 -5.75 -0.59
N THR A 14 8.63 -5.56 -1.70
CA THR A 14 8.92 -6.28 -2.95
C THR A 14 10.21 -5.82 -3.65
N LEU A 15 10.74 -4.65 -3.30
CA LEU A 15 12.08 -4.23 -3.78
C LEU A 15 13.17 -5.20 -3.31
N GLY A 16 13.01 -5.78 -2.12
CA GLY A 16 13.94 -6.76 -1.54
C GLY A 16 13.69 -8.18 -2.04
N LYS A 17 13.56 -8.44 -3.34
CA LYS A 17 13.10 -9.73 -3.91
C LYS A 17 13.70 -10.97 -3.27
N LYS A 18 15.04 -11.04 -3.18
CA LYS A 18 15.76 -12.16 -2.57
C LYS A 18 15.42 -12.32 -1.08
N HIS A 19 15.39 -11.21 -0.35
CA HIS A 19 15.09 -11.22 1.08
C HIS A 19 13.64 -11.61 1.34
N LEU A 20 12.68 -11.06 0.59
CA LEU A 20 11.27 -11.39 0.74
C LEU A 20 11.00 -12.88 0.50
N LEU A 21 11.58 -13.45 -0.56
CA LEU A 21 11.38 -14.86 -0.88
C LEU A 21 12.03 -15.80 0.14
N SER A 22 13.17 -15.40 0.74
CA SER A 22 13.77 -16.11 1.86
C SER A 22 12.85 -16.10 3.08
N ALA A 23 12.33 -14.92 3.45
CA ALA A 23 11.43 -14.80 4.60
C ALA A 23 10.12 -15.58 4.40
N LEU A 24 9.58 -15.60 3.18
CA LEU A 24 8.40 -16.39 2.85
C LEU A 24 8.65 -17.90 2.97
N ALA A 25 9.84 -18.38 2.57
CA ALA A 25 10.22 -19.78 2.74
C ALA A 25 10.24 -20.18 4.23
N ASP A 26 10.83 -19.35 5.10
CA ASP A 26 10.84 -19.62 6.54
C ASP A 26 9.42 -19.62 7.14
N ILE A 27 8.53 -18.78 6.60
CA ILE A 27 7.15 -18.64 7.08
C ILE A 27 6.24 -19.76 6.56
N ALA A 28 6.50 -20.26 5.36
CA ALA A 28 5.82 -21.43 4.80
C ALA A 28 5.97 -22.64 5.72
N GLU A 29 7.14 -22.83 6.33
CA GLU A 29 7.41 -23.90 7.30
C GLU A 29 6.95 -23.57 8.73
N SER A 30 6.49 -22.35 8.97
CA SER A 30 6.10 -21.90 10.31
C SER A 30 4.68 -22.32 10.70
N LYS A 31 4.41 -22.29 12.02
CA LYS A 31 3.08 -22.51 12.61
C LYS A 31 2.05 -21.41 12.31
N TYR A 32 2.46 -20.30 11.69
CA TYR A 32 1.59 -19.16 11.46
C TYR A 32 0.80 -19.38 10.17
N PRO A 33 -0.55 -19.35 10.22
CA PRO A 33 -1.38 -19.71 9.07
C PRO A 33 -1.53 -18.59 8.03
N LEU A 34 -1.14 -17.35 8.34
CA LEU A 34 -1.40 -16.20 7.47
C LEU A 34 -0.21 -15.24 7.46
N PHE A 35 0.26 -14.94 6.26
CA PHE A 35 1.26 -13.91 5.97
C PHE A 35 0.66 -12.82 5.09
N ILE A 36 0.66 -11.58 5.58
CA ILE A 36 0.15 -10.42 4.85
C ILE A 36 1.34 -9.62 4.31
N LEU A 37 1.46 -9.58 2.99
CA LEU A 37 2.41 -8.75 2.27
C LEU A 37 1.71 -7.46 1.82
N GLU A 38 2.20 -6.30 2.27
CA GLU A 38 1.77 -5.01 1.73
C GLU A 38 2.71 -4.54 0.62
N THR A 39 2.13 -4.02 -0.46
CA THR A 39 2.89 -3.51 -1.61
C THR A 39 2.06 -2.46 -2.37
N ASN A 40 2.73 -1.56 -3.09
CA ASN A 40 2.09 -0.74 -4.11
C ASN A 40 1.82 -1.52 -5.43
N GLY A 41 2.40 -2.71 -5.58
CA GLY A 41 2.20 -3.59 -6.74
C GLY A 41 3.01 -3.24 -7.98
N ILE A 42 3.78 -2.14 -8.01
CA ILE A 42 4.53 -1.72 -9.21
C ILE A 42 5.54 -2.78 -9.63
N VAL A 43 6.36 -3.25 -8.70
CA VAL A 43 7.38 -4.29 -8.97
C VAL A 43 6.72 -5.57 -9.46
N LEU A 44 5.69 -6.03 -8.76
CA LEU A 44 4.96 -7.26 -9.10
C LEU A 44 4.25 -7.18 -10.46
N GLY A 45 3.68 -6.01 -10.79
CA GLY A 45 3.03 -5.78 -12.08
C GLY A 45 4.01 -5.74 -13.25
N SER A 46 5.29 -5.47 -12.98
CA SER A 46 6.37 -5.45 -13.98
C SER A 46 7.11 -6.78 -14.13
N ASP A 47 6.96 -7.70 -13.17
CA ASP A 47 7.75 -8.93 -13.07
C ASP A 47 6.85 -10.14 -12.78
N MET A 48 6.37 -10.77 -13.86
CA MET A 48 5.53 -11.97 -13.78
C MET A 48 6.29 -13.19 -13.21
N GLU A 49 7.60 -13.27 -13.40
CA GLU A 49 8.42 -14.33 -12.79
C GLU A 49 8.37 -14.22 -11.26
N TYR A 50 8.38 -13.00 -10.72
CA TYR A 50 8.22 -12.78 -9.30
C TYR A 50 6.86 -13.29 -8.79
N ILE A 51 5.77 -12.99 -9.49
CA ILE A 51 4.45 -13.56 -9.16
C ILE A 51 4.48 -15.09 -9.14
N ASN A 52 5.07 -15.72 -10.16
CA ASN A 52 5.19 -17.19 -10.22
C ASN A 52 5.97 -17.75 -9.02
N ARG A 53 7.02 -17.05 -8.57
CA ARG A 53 7.76 -17.45 -7.37
C ARG A 53 6.95 -17.26 -6.09
N LEU A 54 6.11 -16.23 -6.01
CA LEU A 54 5.20 -16.00 -4.89
C LEU A 54 4.08 -17.06 -4.81
N ALA A 55 3.67 -17.63 -5.94
CA ALA A 55 2.61 -18.64 -6.00
C ALA A 55 2.96 -19.92 -5.21
N ASN A 56 4.25 -20.21 -5.02
CA ASN A 56 4.72 -21.31 -4.16
C ASN A 56 4.30 -21.15 -2.69
N PHE A 57 3.86 -19.95 -2.28
CA PHE A 57 3.45 -19.62 -0.91
C PHE A 57 1.96 -19.27 -0.81
N ALA A 58 1.17 -19.54 -1.85
CA ALA A 58 -0.23 -19.09 -1.96
C ALA A 58 -1.15 -19.61 -0.85
N ASP A 59 -0.80 -20.74 -0.21
CA ASP A 59 -1.55 -21.34 0.90
C ASP A 59 -1.62 -20.45 2.15
N LYS A 60 -0.58 -19.64 2.37
CA LYS A 60 -0.48 -18.71 3.52
C LYS A 60 -0.36 -17.25 3.11
N LEU A 61 -0.05 -16.97 1.85
CA LEU A 61 0.22 -15.62 1.35
C LEU A 61 -1.06 -14.88 1.00
N TYR A 62 -1.21 -13.74 1.65
CA TYR A 62 -2.19 -12.71 1.37
C TYR A 62 -1.45 -11.46 0.91
N VAL A 63 -1.78 -10.94 -0.26
CA VAL A 63 -1.15 -9.72 -0.79
C VAL A 63 -2.14 -8.56 -0.79
N ARG A 64 -1.79 -7.48 -0.10
CA ARG A 64 -2.54 -6.23 -0.09
C ARG A 64 -1.87 -5.24 -1.04
N VAL A 65 -2.56 -4.90 -2.14
CA VAL A 65 -2.07 -3.98 -3.16
C VAL A 65 -2.68 -2.60 -2.93
N SER A 66 -1.84 -1.62 -2.56
CA SER A 66 -2.25 -0.23 -2.32
C SER A 66 -2.18 0.60 -3.60
N PHE A 67 -3.34 0.88 -4.18
CA PHE A 67 -3.52 1.73 -5.34
C PHE A 67 -3.37 3.20 -4.94
N LYS A 68 -2.45 3.90 -5.61
CA LYS A 68 -2.22 5.33 -5.38
C LYS A 68 -3.06 6.22 -6.29
N ALA A 69 -3.55 5.68 -7.39
CA ALA A 69 -4.31 6.40 -8.40
C ALA A 69 -5.06 5.44 -9.33
N ALA A 70 -6.02 5.99 -10.07
CA ALA A 70 -6.68 5.31 -11.18
C ALA A 70 -6.51 6.04 -12.53
N THR A 71 -5.82 7.19 -12.53
CA THR A 71 -5.41 7.91 -13.75
C THR A 71 -3.89 8.15 -13.79
N PRO A 72 -3.27 8.29 -14.97
CA PRO A 72 -1.87 8.66 -15.11
C PRO A 72 -1.50 9.97 -14.41
N GLU A 73 -2.39 10.97 -14.50
CA GLU A 73 -2.18 12.31 -13.95
C GLU A 73 -2.18 12.26 -12.43
N GLY A 74 -3.23 11.67 -11.83
CA GLY A 74 -3.33 11.52 -10.39
C GLY A 74 -2.25 10.61 -9.82
N PHE A 75 -1.72 9.67 -10.61
CA PHE A 75 -0.57 8.86 -10.23
C PHE A 75 0.70 9.71 -10.17
N SER A 76 0.96 10.48 -11.22
CA SER A 76 2.15 11.34 -11.31
C SER A 76 2.15 12.39 -10.21
N GLU A 77 1.01 13.04 -9.99
CA GLU A 77 0.83 14.07 -8.95
C GLU A 77 1.11 13.53 -7.55
N ARG A 78 0.53 12.37 -7.19
CA ARG A 78 0.63 11.85 -5.82
C ARG A 78 1.92 11.11 -5.51
N THR A 79 2.56 10.54 -6.53
CA THR A 79 3.74 9.67 -6.32
C THR A 79 5.04 10.28 -6.81
N GLY A 80 4.98 11.28 -7.70
CA GLY A 80 6.13 11.80 -8.44
C GLY A 80 6.69 10.84 -9.49
N ALA A 81 6.10 9.66 -9.67
CA ALA A 81 6.52 8.69 -10.67
C ALA A 81 5.88 8.96 -12.04
N LEU A 82 6.39 8.32 -13.10
CA LEU A 82 5.81 8.45 -14.44
C LEU A 82 4.38 7.90 -14.47
N GLY A 83 3.44 8.70 -14.98
CA GLY A 83 2.02 8.34 -15.07
C GLY A 83 1.75 7.03 -15.79
N SER A 84 2.60 6.62 -16.74
CA SER A 84 2.49 5.34 -17.45
C SER A 84 2.57 4.10 -16.55
N TYR A 85 3.13 4.24 -15.33
CA TYR A 85 3.23 3.14 -14.37
C TYR A 85 1.96 2.91 -13.53
N TYR A 86 0.95 3.77 -13.63
CA TYR A 86 -0.31 3.62 -12.88
C TYR A 86 -1.04 2.29 -13.18
N GLU A 87 -0.77 1.66 -14.32
CA GLU A 87 -1.36 0.37 -14.71
C GLU A 87 -0.72 -0.82 -14.01
N LEU A 88 0.52 -0.71 -13.55
CA LEU A 88 1.26 -1.84 -12.98
C LEU A 88 0.60 -2.41 -11.72
N PRO A 89 0.08 -1.60 -10.77
CA PRO A 89 -0.70 -2.12 -9.65
C PRO A 89 -1.93 -2.95 -10.07
N PHE A 90 -2.62 -2.55 -11.14
CA PHE A 90 -3.77 -3.30 -11.68
C PHE A 90 -3.32 -4.63 -12.30
N LYS A 91 -2.21 -4.62 -13.06
CA LYS A 91 -1.59 -5.84 -13.60
C LYS A 91 -1.15 -6.78 -12.49
N ALA A 92 -0.51 -6.26 -11.45
CA ALA A 92 -0.08 -7.03 -10.29
C ALA A 92 -1.25 -7.77 -9.64
N LEU A 93 -2.34 -7.04 -9.35
CA LEU A 93 -3.53 -7.65 -8.76
C LEU A 93 -4.13 -8.73 -9.66
N LYS A 94 -4.22 -8.47 -10.97
CA LYS A 94 -4.67 -9.48 -11.93
C LYS A 94 -3.78 -10.74 -11.89
N TYR A 95 -2.46 -10.58 -11.98
CA TYR A 95 -1.51 -11.69 -11.99
C TYR A 95 -1.51 -12.48 -10.67
N LEU A 96 -1.67 -11.79 -9.53
CA LEU A 96 -1.81 -12.46 -8.23
C LEU A 96 -3.01 -13.41 -8.22
N LEU A 97 -4.17 -12.92 -8.67
CA LEU A 97 -5.40 -13.70 -8.70
C LEU A 97 -5.32 -14.86 -9.71
N GLU A 98 -4.77 -14.61 -10.91
CA GLU A 98 -4.54 -15.65 -11.92
C GLU A 98 -3.53 -16.71 -11.43
N GLY A 99 -2.56 -16.32 -10.62
CA GLY A 99 -1.59 -17.20 -9.97
C GLY A 99 -2.11 -17.91 -8.71
N GLY A 100 -3.39 -17.78 -8.38
CA GLY A 100 -4.01 -18.41 -7.22
C GLY A 100 -3.64 -17.80 -5.87
N ILE A 101 -2.94 -16.66 -5.86
CA ILE A 101 -2.58 -15.94 -4.64
C ILE A 101 -3.75 -15.03 -4.26
N TYR A 102 -4.13 -15.05 -2.98
CA TYR A 102 -5.15 -14.12 -2.51
C TYR A 102 -4.62 -12.68 -2.57
N GLY A 103 -5.27 -11.85 -3.39
CA GLY A 103 -4.96 -10.43 -3.53
C GLY A 103 -6.13 -9.56 -3.08
N ARG A 104 -5.88 -8.54 -2.25
CA ARG A 104 -6.86 -7.50 -1.90
C ARG A 104 -6.43 -6.14 -2.42
N ALA A 105 -7.37 -5.44 -3.03
CA ALA A 105 -7.19 -4.04 -3.40
C ALA A 105 -7.41 -3.13 -2.17
N ALA A 106 -6.53 -2.15 -2.01
CA ALA A 106 -6.65 -1.09 -1.03
C ALA A 106 -6.37 0.27 -1.66
N ALA A 107 -7.00 1.34 -1.20
CA ALA A 107 -6.74 2.69 -1.68
C ALA A 107 -7.07 3.76 -0.64
N MET A 108 -6.31 4.86 -0.64
CA MET A 108 -6.68 6.09 0.06
C MET A 108 -7.80 6.78 -0.73
N THR A 109 -9.04 6.68 -0.24
CA THR A 109 -10.23 7.25 -0.90
C THR A 109 -10.72 8.53 -0.24
N ASP A 110 -9.91 9.13 0.65
CA ASP A 110 -10.19 10.44 1.21
C ASP A 110 -10.34 11.47 0.06
N PRO A 111 -11.46 12.23 0.01
CA PRO A 111 -11.75 13.15 -1.09
C PRO A 111 -10.75 14.30 -1.21
N LYS A 112 -9.93 14.56 -0.18
CA LYS A 112 -8.84 15.55 -0.23
C LYS A 112 -7.68 15.11 -1.13
N VAL A 113 -7.56 13.81 -1.39
CA VAL A 113 -6.45 13.22 -2.15
C VAL A 113 -6.94 12.49 -3.39
N LEU A 114 -8.11 11.87 -3.34
CA LEU A 114 -8.67 11.12 -4.47
C LEU A 114 -10.10 11.58 -4.75
N THR A 115 -10.30 12.18 -5.93
CA THR A 115 -11.61 12.72 -6.31
C THR A 115 -12.65 11.61 -6.42
N ARG A 116 -13.92 11.98 -6.33
CA ARG A 116 -15.02 11.03 -6.49
C ARG A 116 -15.00 10.38 -7.86
N GLU A 117 -14.72 11.16 -8.90
CA GLU A 117 -14.63 10.70 -10.29
C GLU A 117 -13.50 9.68 -10.44
N GLU A 118 -12.34 9.94 -9.85
CA GLU A 118 -11.22 9.00 -9.89
C GLU A 118 -11.53 7.72 -9.09
N ARG A 119 -12.24 7.82 -7.96
CA ARG A 119 -12.72 6.64 -7.22
C ARG A 119 -13.63 5.77 -8.06
N GLU A 120 -14.51 6.36 -8.84
CA GLU A 120 -15.40 5.63 -9.75
C GLU A 120 -14.60 4.93 -10.87
N ILE A 121 -13.55 5.57 -11.39
CA ILE A 121 -12.61 4.95 -12.34
C ILE A 121 -11.88 3.76 -11.69
N LEU A 122 -11.39 3.92 -10.45
CA LEU A 122 -10.73 2.86 -9.70
C LEU A 122 -11.64 1.63 -9.57
N ILE A 123 -12.86 1.83 -9.08
CA ILE A 123 -13.84 0.75 -8.89
C ILE A 123 -14.17 0.07 -10.22
N ARG A 124 -14.34 0.84 -11.30
CA ARG A 124 -14.59 0.26 -12.64
C ARG A 124 -13.45 -0.63 -13.10
N LYS A 125 -12.20 -0.16 -12.99
CA LYS A 125 -11.02 -0.96 -13.34
C LYS A 125 -10.88 -2.22 -12.47
N LEU A 126 -11.19 -2.14 -11.18
CA LEU A 126 -11.19 -3.31 -10.29
C LEU A 126 -12.26 -4.32 -10.69
N LYS A 127 -13.46 -3.86 -11.12
CA LYS A 127 -14.54 -4.74 -11.61
C LYS A 127 -14.12 -5.52 -12.86
N GLU A 128 -13.33 -4.90 -13.75
CA GLU A 128 -12.79 -5.55 -14.95
C GLU A 128 -11.81 -6.69 -14.60
N ILE A 129 -11.14 -6.61 -13.45
CA ILE A 129 -10.25 -7.67 -12.95
C ILE A 129 -11.08 -8.76 -12.28
N ASN A 130 -11.88 -8.39 -11.28
CA ASN A 130 -12.72 -9.33 -10.52
C ASN A 130 -13.82 -8.56 -9.77
N LEU A 131 -15.08 -8.95 -9.97
CA LEU A 131 -16.23 -8.30 -9.34
C LEU A 131 -16.19 -8.35 -7.80
N GLY A 132 -15.73 -9.47 -7.22
CA GLY A 132 -15.62 -9.64 -5.77
C GLY A 132 -14.58 -8.72 -5.15
N ILE A 133 -13.46 -8.50 -5.85
CA ILE A 133 -12.39 -7.58 -5.40
C ILE A 133 -12.85 -6.13 -5.39
N ALA A 134 -13.63 -5.71 -6.39
CA ALA A 134 -14.18 -4.36 -6.41
C ALA A 134 -15.18 -4.11 -5.26
N ALA A 135 -15.92 -5.14 -4.86
CA ALA A 135 -16.84 -5.07 -3.72
C ALA A 135 -16.12 -5.06 -2.36
N ASP A 136 -14.91 -5.63 -2.30
CA ASP A 136 -14.08 -5.73 -1.09
C ASP A 136 -12.86 -4.77 -1.11
N LEU A 137 -12.97 -3.66 -1.84
CA LEU A 137 -11.97 -2.60 -1.83
C LEU A 137 -11.78 -2.08 -0.40
N GLU A 138 -10.56 -2.19 0.11
CA GLU A 138 -10.21 -1.64 1.42
C GLU A 138 -9.94 -0.14 1.30
N GLU A 139 -10.92 0.66 1.75
CA GLU A 139 -10.86 2.12 1.68
C GLU A 139 -10.22 2.71 2.94
N GLU A 140 -9.16 3.48 2.72
CA GLU A 140 -8.42 4.20 3.76
C GLU A 140 -8.83 5.68 3.79
N GLN A 141 -8.76 6.29 4.97
CA GLN A 141 -9.00 7.72 5.18
C GLN A 141 -7.77 8.36 5.84
N ILE A 142 -7.58 9.67 5.64
CA ILE A 142 -6.44 10.38 6.22
C ILE A 142 -6.72 10.68 7.68
N ASP A 143 -5.88 10.14 8.56
CA ASP A 143 -5.82 10.57 9.96
C ASP A 143 -4.81 11.71 10.12
N ALA A 144 -5.31 12.86 10.54
CA ALA A 144 -4.54 14.09 10.59
C ALA A 144 -3.90 14.27 11.98
N TYR A 145 -2.80 13.54 12.21
CA TYR A 145 -2.04 13.68 13.45
C TYR A 145 -1.52 15.10 13.64
N GLU A 146 -1.73 15.65 14.84
CA GLU A 146 -1.29 17.02 15.20
C GLU A 146 0.20 17.21 14.94
N THR A 147 1.03 16.23 15.30
CA THR A 147 2.47 16.25 15.07
C THR A 147 2.83 16.34 13.59
N THR A 148 2.10 15.64 12.71
CA THR A 148 2.27 15.69 11.26
C THR A 148 1.87 17.05 10.71
N ILE A 149 0.71 17.57 11.11
CA ILE A 149 0.25 18.91 10.71
C ILE A 149 1.27 19.97 11.12
N ASN A 150 1.77 19.90 12.35
CA ASN A 150 2.76 20.85 12.86
C ASN A 150 4.06 20.77 12.05
N ARG A 151 4.53 19.57 11.69
CA ARG A 151 5.72 19.42 10.83
C ARG A 151 5.53 19.99 9.43
N LEU A 152 4.35 19.80 8.84
CA LEU A 152 4.03 20.38 7.53
C LEU A 152 4.00 21.90 7.58
N LYS A 153 3.36 22.50 8.59
CA LYS A 153 3.36 23.97 8.78
C LYS A 153 4.77 24.51 9.02
N ALA A 154 5.55 23.81 9.84
CA ALA A 154 6.92 24.19 10.17
C ALA A 154 7.87 24.15 8.94
N PHE A 155 7.55 23.38 7.92
CA PHE A 155 8.32 23.36 6.68
C PHE A 155 8.25 24.70 5.92
N ASP A 156 7.09 25.37 5.93
CA ASP A 156 6.85 26.60 5.18
C ASP A 156 6.85 27.89 6.03
N ASP A 157 6.67 27.79 7.36
CA ASP A 157 6.51 28.94 8.26
C ASP A 157 7.56 28.98 9.38
N ALA A 158 8.58 29.82 9.18
CA ALA A 158 9.67 30.00 10.13
C ALA A 158 9.25 30.67 11.46
N GLU A 159 8.17 31.47 11.48
CA GLU A 159 7.65 32.03 12.72
C GLU A 159 6.89 30.97 13.52
N PHE A 160 6.13 30.11 12.83
CA PHE A 160 5.51 28.94 13.43
C PHE A 160 6.55 27.99 14.05
N VAL A 161 7.70 27.78 13.39
CA VAL A 161 8.82 27.00 13.97
C VAL A 161 9.24 27.55 15.32
N LYS A 162 9.51 28.86 15.43
CA LYS A 162 9.92 29.49 16.70
C LYS A 162 8.88 29.34 17.80
N GLN A 163 7.58 29.40 17.46
CA GLN A 163 6.49 29.20 18.41
C GLN A 163 6.40 27.74 18.87
N LEU A 164 6.53 26.81 17.92
CA LEU A 164 6.48 25.38 18.18
C LEU A 164 7.65 24.93 19.07
N GLU A 165 8.87 25.40 18.80
CA GLU A 165 10.06 25.12 19.62
C GLU A 165 9.88 25.60 21.07
N LYS A 166 9.41 26.83 21.27
CA LYS A 166 9.09 27.36 22.60
C LYS A 166 8.06 26.48 23.33
N THR A 167 7.06 26.00 22.59
CA THR A 167 6.01 25.13 23.17
C THR A 167 6.60 23.80 23.59
N ILE A 168 7.40 23.15 22.72
CA ILE A 168 8.05 21.86 23.00
C ILE A 168 9.03 21.96 24.18
N VAL A 169 9.86 23.00 24.23
CA VAL A 169 10.85 23.20 25.30
C VAL A 169 10.18 23.46 26.66
N ASN A 170 8.99 24.07 26.66
CA ASN A 170 8.22 24.32 27.88
C ASN A 170 7.31 23.14 28.30
N LEU A 171 7.18 22.09 27.48
CA LEU A 171 6.51 20.87 27.89
C LEU A 171 7.42 20.12 28.88
N LYS A 172 6.97 20.00 30.13
CA LYS A 172 7.63 19.09 31.08
C LYS A 172 7.54 17.66 30.53
N PRO A 173 8.63 16.86 30.57
CA PRO A 173 8.55 15.46 30.23
C PRO A 173 7.49 14.78 31.10
N ARG A 174 6.64 13.97 30.47
CA ARG A 174 5.64 13.15 31.15
C ARG A 174 6.29 11.99 31.89
#